data_AF-A0A6N7AEU8-F1
#
_entry.id   AF-A0A6N7AEU8-F1
#
_cell.length_a   1.000
_cell.length_b   1.000
_cell.length_c   1.000
_cell.angle_alpha   90.00
_cell.angle_beta   90.00
_cell.angle_gamma   90.00
#
_symmetry.space_group_name_H-M   'P 1'
#
loop_
_entity.id
_entity.type
_entity.pdbx_description
1 polymer ?
#
loop_
_entity_poly.entity_id
_entity_poly.type
_entity_poly.pdbx_seq_one_letter_code
_entity_poly.pdbx_strand_id
1 'polypeptide(L)'
;MATAVAFDTLKLARKLEAAGFEHKQAADTAEALAEAMTTAEIATRADVREAQAATMAAIAEVKTETMAAIADVKTETMAAIADVKTETMAAIAEVKSALRESEHRQAAENATMRAEAKAENAAMRSAL
;
A
#
# COMPACT_ATOMS: atom_id res chain seq x y z
N MET A 1 32.65 -1.99 1.95
CA MET A 1 33.77 -2.66 2.67
C MET A 1 34.31 -1.68 3.68
N ALA A 2 34.44 -2.07 4.95
CA ALA A 2 34.92 -1.16 5.99
C ALA A 2 36.29 -0.59 5.60
N THR A 3 36.38 0.73 5.52
CA THR A 3 37.65 1.39 5.17
C THR A 3 38.50 1.48 6.42
N ALA A 4 39.55 0.66 6.52
CA ALA A 4 40.42 0.65 7.69
C ALA A 4 41.08 2.04 7.90
N VAL A 5 41.02 2.55 9.12
CA VAL A 5 41.73 3.79 9.49
C VAL A 5 43.23 3.47 9.53
N ALA A 6 44.01 4.07 8.62
CA ALA A 6 45.46 3.88 8.61
C ALA A 6 46.09 4.51 9.86
N PHE A 7 46.67 3.68 10.72
CA PHE A 7 47.35 4.09 11.95
C PHE A 7 48.85 3.85 11.83
N ASP A 8 49.65 4.91 11.93
CA ASP A 8 51.11 4.86 11.80
C ASP A 8 51.75 4.75 13.19
N THR A 9 51.95 3.50 13.63
CA THR A 9 52.51 3.14 14.93
C THR A 9 53.90 3.76 15.15
N LEU A 10 54.76 3.75 14.11
CA LEU A 10 56.12 4.28 14.20
C LEU A 10 56.14 5.80 14.36
N LYS A 11 55.26 6.50 13.64
CA LYS A 11 55.12 7.96 13.77
C LYS A 11 54.59 8.36 15.15
N LEU A 12 53.71 7.56 15.76
CA LEU A 12 53.25 7.81 17.13
C LEU A 12 54.35 7.55 18.16
N ALA A 13 55.06 6.42 18.08
CA ALA A 13 56.16 6.10 19.00
C ALA A 13 57.23 7.22 19.00
N ARG A 14 57.63 7.70 17.81
CA ARG A 14 58.57 8.83 17.69
C ARG A 14 58.06 10.13 18.31
N LYS A 15 56.76 10.40 18.23
CA LYS A 15 56.15 11.57 18.90
C LYS A 15 56.16 11.42 20.42
N LEU A 16 55.94 10.22 20.94
CA LEU A 16 56.00 9.93 22.38
C LEU A 16 57.44 10.06 22.91
N GLU A 17 58.43 9.57 22.18
CA GLU A 17 59.86 9.77 22.51
C GLU A 17 60.22 11.26 22.55
N ALA A 18 59.79 12.03 21.54
CA ALA A 18 60.00 13.48 21.51
C ALA A 18 59.29 14.22 22.67
N ALA A 19 58.25 13.60 23.25
CA ALA A 19 57.55 14.08 24.44
C ALA A 19 58.17 13.60 25.76
N GLY A 20 59.28 12.87 25.73
CA GLY A 20 60.04 12.43 26.91
C GLY A 20 59.76 11.01 27.38
N PHE A 21 59.00 10.21 26.63
CA PHE A 21 58.82 8.78 26.95
C PHE A 21 60.09 8.01 26.58
N GLU A 22 60.42 6.98 27.37
CA GLU A 22 61.49 6.04 27.01
C GLU A 22 61.08 5.27 25.73
N HIS A 23 62.05 4.94 24.88
CA HIS A 23 61.83 4.23 23.61
C HIS A 23 60.91 3.01 23.74
N LYS A 24 61.15 2.16 24.75
CA LYS A 24 60.32 0.98 24.99
C LYS A 24 58.88 1.33 25.36
N GLN A 25 58.67 2.31 26.24
CA GLN A 25 57.34 2.75 26.65
C GLN A 25 56.57 3.38 25.48
N ALA A 26 57.25 4.16 24.64
CA ALA A 26 56.69 4.77 23.45
C ALA A 26 56.24 3.72 22.41
N ALA A 27 57.07 2.70 22.18
CA ALA A 27 56.75 1.59 21.30
C ALA A 27 55.55 0.78 21.82
N ASP A 28 55.61 0.32 23.08
CA ASP A 28 54.56 -0.48 23.70
C ASP A 28 53.20 0.27 23.71
N THR A 29 53.22 1.58 23.98
CA THR A 29 51.98 2.41 23.99
C THR A 29 51.41 2.58 22.59
N ALA A 30 52.24 2.81 21.58
CA ALA A 30 51.79 2.96 20.20
C ALA A 30 51.22 1.64 19.67
N GLU A 31 51.84 0.51 20.02
CA GLU A 31 51.39 -0.83 19.64
C GLU A 31 50.07 -1.19 20.30
N ALA A 32 49.93 -0.98 21.62
CA ALA A 32 48.66 -1.20 22.33
C ALA A 32 47.51 -0.36 21.76
N LEU A 33 47.77 0.88 21.33
CA LEU A 33 46.75 1.72 20.71
C LEU A 33 46.39 1.24 19.29
N ALA A 34 47.39 0.81 18.49
CA ALA A 34 47.14 0.24 17.17
C ALA A 34 46.31 -1.04 17.25
N GLU A 35 46.61 -1.90 18.22
CA GLU A 35 45.84 -3.10 18.49
C GLU A 35 44.40 -2.75 18.91
N ALA A 36 44.22 -1.85 19.89
CA ALA A 36 42.90 -1.42 20.33
C ALA A 36 42.04 -0.82 19.19
N MET A 37 42.64 -0.04 18.29
CA MET A 37 41.93 0.51 17.13
C MET A 37 41.54 -0.54 16.08
N THR A 38 42.31 -1.63 15.98
CA THR A 38 42.03 -2.73 15.05
C THR A 38 40.90 -3.62 15.59
N THR A 39 40.87 -3.85 16.90
CA THR A 39 39.86 -4.72 17.54
C THR A 39 38.51 -4.03 17.73
N ALA A 40 38.46 -2.70 17.76
CA ALA A 40 37.27 -1.94 18.14
C ALA A 40 36.18 -1.80 17.04
N GLU A 41 36.28 -2.50 15.91
CA GLU A 41 35.31 -2.45 14.77
C GLU A 41 34.75 -1.04 14.51
N ILE A 42 35.65 -0.05 14.41
CA ILE A 42 35.25 1.36 14.38
C ILE A 42 34.61 1.70 13.03
N ALA A 43 33.32 2.01 13.05
CA ALA A 43 32.63 2.57 11.88
C ALA A 43 33.20 3.95 11.53
N THR A 44 33.61 4.10 10.28
CA THR A 44 34.10 5.37 9.74
C THR A 44 32.96 6.26 9.25
N ARG A 45 33.26 7.53 9.00
CA ARG A 45 32.33 8.43 8.31
C ARG A 45 31.95 7.93 6.91
N ALA A 46 32.80 7.16 6.25
CA ALA A 46 32.49 6.59 4.95
C ALA A 46 31.40 5.52 5.09
N ASP A 47 31.53 4.62 6.07
CA ASP A 47 30.54 3.58 6.35
C ASP A 47 29.17 4.19 6.69
N VAL A 48 29.15 5.26 7.49
CA VAL A 48 27.91 5.98 7.82
C VAL A 48 27.27 6.59 6.56
N ARG A 49 28.07 7.20 5.66
CA ARG A 49 27.53 7.78 4.42
C ARG A 49 27.00 6.70 3.48
N GLU A 50 27.67 5.56 3.39
CA GLU A 50 27.22 4.42 2.60
C GLU A 50 25.88 3.90 3.13
N ALA A 51 25.79 3.69 4.45
CA ALA A 51 24.54 3.28 5.11
C ALA A 51 23.41 4.30 4.91
N GLN A 52 23.71 5.60 5.01
CA GLN A 52 22.74 6.67 4.75
C GLN A 52 22.24 6.66 3.31
N ALA A 53 23.14 6.52 2.33
CA ALA A 53 22.78 6.46 0.92
C ALA A 53 21.90 5.23 0.61
N ALA A 54 22.28 4.05 1.14
CA ALA A 54 21.50 2.84 0.98
C ALA A 54 20.10 2.98 1.63
N THR A 55 20.03 3.56 2.82
CA THR A 55 18.75 3.82 3.50
C THR A 55 17.87 4.78 2.72
N MET A 56 18.43 5.88 2.19
CA MET A 56 17.68 6.83 1.37
C MET A 56 17.17 6.20 0.08
N ALA A 57 17.96 5.33 -0.55
CA ALA A 57 17.54 4.59 -1.74
C ALA A 57 16.36 3.66 -1.43
N ALA A 58 16.45 2.88 -0.36
CA ALA A 58 15.36 1.99 0.09
C ALA A 58 14.07 2.79 0.43
N ILE A 59 14.20 3.95 1.08
CA ILE A 59 13.04 4.82 1.36
C ILE A 59 12.40 5.32 0.06
N ALA A 60 13.21 5.70 -0.95
CA ALA A 60 12.71 6.17 -2.23
C ALA A 60 12.00 5.05 -3.02
N GLU A 61 12.53 3.84 -2.97
CA GLU A 61 11.94 2.63 -3.56
C GLU A 61 10.58 2.34 -2.93
N VAL A 62 10.52 2.18 -1.60
CA VAL A 62 9.27 1.93 -0.86
C VAL A 62 8.23 3.02 -1.10
N LYS A 63 8.65 4.29 -1.15
CA LYS A 63 7.76 5.41 -1.48
C LYS A 63 7.15 5.25 -2.89
N THR A 64 7.97 4.84 -3.86
CA THR A 64 7.52 4.64 -5.24
C THR A 64 6.54 3.48 -5.34
N GLU A 65 6.85 2.34 -4.72
CA GLU A 65 5.97 1.17 -4.65
C GLU A 65 4.64 1.51 -3.97
N THR A 66 4.68 2.24 -2.86
CA THR A 66 3.47 2.66 -2.14
C THR A 66 2.59 3.57 -3.00
N MET A 67 3.19 4.50 -3.75
CA MET A 67 2.44 5.36 -4.68
C MET A 67 1.81 4.57 -5.82
N ALA A 68 2.52 3.57 -6.36
CA ALA A 68 1.97 2.68 -7.39
C ALA A 68 0.78 1.87 -6.83
N ALA A 69 0.93 1.24 -5.67
CA ALA A 69 -0.14 0.48 -5.03
C ALA A 69 -1.39 1.34 -4.74
N ILE A 70 -1.21 2.59 -4.31
CA ILE A 70 -2.32 3.53 -4.11
C ILE A 70 -3.02 3.86 -5.44
N ALA A 71 -2.27 4.03 -6.53
CA ALA A 71 -2.84 4.30 -7.85
C ALA A 71 -3.63 3.09 -8.39
N ASP A 72 -3.13 1.87 -8.16
CA ASP A 72 -3.80 0.62 -8.54
C ASP A 72 -5.12 0.46 -7.78
N VAL A 73 -5.09 0.55 -6.44
CA VAL A 73 -6.30 0.45 -5.60
C VAL A 73 -7.33 1.52 -5.97
N LYS A 74 -6.89 2.74 -6.28
CA LYS A 74 -7.79 3.81 -6.75
C LYS A 74 -8.46 3.42 -8.07
N THR A 75 -7.72 2.85 -9.00
CA THR A 75 -8.24 2.43 -10.31
C THR A 75 -9.24 1.28 -10.16
N GLU A 76 -8.90 0.26 -9.37
CA GLU A 76 -9.78 -0.87 -9.07
C GLU A 76 -11.08 -0.40 -8.39
N THR A 77 -10.98 0.50 -7.42
CA THR A 77 -12.15 1.06 -6.74
C THR A 77 -13.06 1.82 -7.71
N MET A 78 -12.49 2.61 -8.62
CA MET A 78 -13.29 3.33 -9.62
C MET A 78 -13.98 2.39 -10.60
N ALA A 79 -13.31 1.30 -11.01
CA ALA A 79 -13.90 0.26 -11.85
C ALA A 79 -15.07 -0.42 -11.13
N ALA A 80 -14.87 -0.86 -9.88
CA ALA A 80 -15.92 -1.49 -9.08
C ALA A 80 -17.15 -0.58 -8.88
N ILE A 81 -16.94 0.73 -8.66
CA ILE A 81 -18.05 1.70 -8.58
C ILE A 81 -18.80 1.80 -9.92
N ALA A 82 -18.10 1.79 -11.04
CA ALA A 82 -18.72 1.84 -12.37
C ALA A 82 -19.54 0.58 -12.67
N ASP A 83 -19.04 -0.58 -12.26
CA ASP A 83 -19.72 -1.87 -12.41
C ASP A 83 -21.01 -1.90 -11.58
N VAL A 84 -20.92 -1.59 -10.28
CA VAL A 84 -22.09 -1.53 -9.38
C VAL A 84 -23.14 -0.54 -9.88
N LYS A 85 -22.71 0.61 -10.42
CA LYS A 85 -23.62 1.60 -11.01
C LYS A 85 -24.35 1.01 -12.23
N THR A 86 -23.64 0.28 -13.09
CA THR A 86 -24.21 -0.35 -14.28
C THR A 86 -25.21 -1.44 -13.89
N GLU A 87 -24.84 -2.31 -12.96
CA GLU A 87 -25.71 -3.36 -12.42
C GLU A 87 -26.97 -2.78 -11.78
N THR A 88 -26.83 -1.72 -10.98
CA THR A 88 -27.97 -1.04 -10.36
C THR A 88 -28.92 -0.45 -11.40
N MET A 89 -28.39 0.19 -12.45
CA MET A 89 -29.22 0.72 -13.54
C MET A 89 -29.94 -0.39 -14.30
N ALA A 90 -29.28 -1.52 -14.54
CA ALA A 90 -29.89 -2.68 -15.18
C ALA A 90 -31.03 -3.25 -14.31
N ALA A 91 -30.79 -3.44 -13.01
CA ALA A 91 -31.80 -3.92 -12.07
C ALA A 91 -33.01 -2.98 -11.98
N ILE A 92 -32.79 -1.66 -11.95
CA ILE A 92 -33.89 -0.68 -11.98
C ILE A 92 -34.70 -0.79 -13.28
N ALA A 93 -34.05 -0.97 -14.42
CA ALA A 93 -34.73 -1.14 -15.70
C ALA A 93 -35.59 -2.42 -15.73
N GLU A 94 -35.05 -3.52 -15.20
CA GLU A 94 -35.75 -4.80 -15.07
C GLU A 94 -36.99 -4.67 -14.17
N VAL A 95 -36.83 -4.12 -12.97
CA VAL A 95 -37.95 -3.90 -12.03
C VAL A 95 -39.03 -3.01 -12.66
N LYS A 96 -38.63 -1.96 -13.38
CA LYS A 96 -39.58 -1.08 -14.09
C LYS A 96 -40.34 -1.82 -15.19
N SER A 97 -39.69 -2.75 -15.89
CA SER A 97 -40.34 -3.59 -16.90
C SER A 97 -41.34 -4.55 -16.25
N ALA A 98 -40.92 -5.25 -15.20
CA ALA A 98 -41.78 -6.18 -14.45
C ALA A 98 -43.01 -5.47 -13.85
N LEU A 99 -42.84 -4.25 -13.32
CA LEU A 99 -43.95 -3.46 -12.79
C LEU A 99 -44.97 -3.13 -13.87
N ARG A 100 -44.53 -2.66 -15.04
CA ARG A 100 -45.44 -2.37 -16.17
C ARG A 100 -46.18 -3.62 -16.64
N GLU A 101 -45.51 -4.76 -16.69
CA GLU A 101 -46.15 -6.03 -17.05
C GLU A 101 -47.23 -6.41 -16.02
N SER A 102 -46.94 -6.25 -14.73
CA SER A 102 -47.91 -6.47 -13.65
C SER A 102 -49.11 -5.52 -13.75
N GLU A 103 -48.89 -4.23 -14.00
CA GLU A 103 -49.96 -3.25 -14.22
C GLU A 103 -50.85 -3.62 -15.41
N HIS A 104 -50.25 -4.04 -16.52
CA HIS A 104 -51.00 -4.52 -17.69
C HIS A 104 -51.81 -5.78 -17.38
N ARG A 105 -51.23 -6.73 -16.64
CA ARG A 105 -51.92 -7.96 -16.23
C ARG A 105 -53.12 -7.65 -15.33
N GLN A 106 -52.93 -6.79 -14.33
CA GLN A 106 -54.02 -6.34 -13.45
C GLN A 106 -55.11 -5.59 -14.21
N ALA A 107 -54.75 -4.76 -15.19
CA ALA A 107 -55.72 -4.07 -16.03
C ALA A 107 -56.57 -5.06 -16.85
N ALA A 108 -55.95 -6.11 -17.40
CA ALA A 108 -56.64 -7.16 -18.14
C ALA A 108 -57.57 -7.98 -17.23
N GLU A 109 -57.09 -8.43 -16.07
CA GLU A 109 -57.89 -9.17 -15.09
C GLU A 109 -59.11 -8.35 -14.63
N ASN A 110 -58.93 -7.06 -14.34
CA ASN A 110 -60.03 -6.16 -13.98
C ASN A 110 -61.06 -5.98 -15.11
N ALA A 111 -60.62 -5.92 -16.37
CA ALA A 111 -61.51 -5.84 -17.51
C ALA A 111 -62.35 -7.12 -17.65
N THR A 112 -61.74 -8.29 -17.49
CA THR A 112 -62.41 -9.58 -17.49
C THR A 112 -63.46 -9.68 -16.38
N MET A 113 -63.09 -9.38 -15.13
CA MET A 113 -64.02 -9.41 -13.99
C MET A 113 -65.23 -8.49 -14.19
N ARG A 114 -65.02 -7.30 -14.77
CA ARG A 114 -66.13 -6.37 -15.09
C ARG A 114 -67.05 -6.93 -16.17
N ALA A 115 -66.50 -7.59 -17.19
CA ALA A 115 -67.28 -8.23 -18.24
C ALA A 115 -68.14 -9.38 -17.69
N GLU A 116 -67.55 -10.22 -16.84
CA GLU A 116 -68.24 -11.32 -16.15
C GLU A 116 -69.37 -10.80 -15.26
N ALA A 117 -69.10 -9.82 -14.38
CA ALA A 117 -70.11 -9.23 -13.51
C ALA A 117 -71.28 -8.60 -14.29
N LYS A 118 -71.00 -7.98 -15.44
CA LYS A 118 -72.04 -7.43 -16.32
C LYS A 118 -72.87 -8.53 -16.96
N ALA A 119 -72.25 -9.62 -17.40
CA ALA A 119 -72.93 -10.76 -17.98
C ALA A 119 -73.84 -11.45 -16.95
N GLU A 120 -73.35 -11.65 -15.73
CA GLU A 120 -74.13 -12.21 -14.61
C GLU A 120 -75.34 -11.33 -14.26
N ASN A 121 -75.16 -10.00 -14.18
CA ASN A 121 -76.28 -9.08 -13.95
C ASN A 121 -77.34 -9.14 -15.05
N ALA A 122 -76.92 -9.23 -16.31
CA ALA A 122 -77.84 -9.38 -17.45
C ALA A 122 -78.61 -10.70 -17.38
N ALA A 123 -77.92 -11.81 -17.04
CA ALA A 123 -78.55 -13.11 -16.86
C ALA A 123 -79.60 -13.08 -15.73
N MET A 124 -79.26 -12.51 -14.56
CA MET A 124 -80.21 -12.37 -13.45
C MET A 124 -81.45 -11.56 -13.84
N ARG A 125 -81.30 -10.45 -14.56
CA ARG A 125 -82.43 -9.64 -15.03
C ARG A 125 -83.34 -10.40 -16.00
N SER A 126 -82.79 -11.30 -16.81
CA SER A 126 -83.59 -12.11 -17.74
C SER A 126 -84.33 -13.27 -17.08
N ALA A 127 -83.97 -13.62 -15.84
CA ALA A 127 -84.56 -14.71 -15.08
C ALA A 127 -85.69 -14.26 -14.11
N LEU A 128 -85.91 -12.96 -13.97
CA LEU A 128 -86.96 -12.30 -13.15
C LEU A 128 -88.15 -11.90 -14.03
#